data_AF-A0A9D4Q9N6-F1
#
_entry.id   AF-A0A9D4Q9N6-F1
#
_cell.length_a   1.000
_cell.length_b   1.000
_cell.length_c   1.000
_cell.angle_alpha   90.00
_cell.angle_beta   90.00
_cell.angle_gamma   90.00
#
_symmetry.space_group_name_H-M   'P 1'
#
loop_
_entity.id
_entity.type
_entity.pdbx_description
1 polymer ?
#
loop_
_entity_poly.entity_id
_entity_poly.type
_entity_poly.pdbx_seq_one_letter_code
_entity_poly.pdbx_strand_id
1 'polypeptide(L)'
;MSKDSGEGEPVPRTMVLDFVEGVLVAPKSFRRDVVRDALKYKARPDDIFLATYPKTGCTWTQYTLWFLFNLDKLEPMPTFTEIMTKYAPFLEMVG
;
A
#
# COMPACT_ATOMS: atom_id res chain seq x y z
N MET A 1 -42.31 10.48 21.19
CA MET A 1 -41.20 9.58 20.84
C MET A 1 -40.09 10.44 20.27
N SER A 2 -39.14 10.79 21.14
CA SER A 2 -38.01 11.67 20.84
C SER A 2 -37.10 11.02 19.81
N LYS A 3 -36.79 11.78 18.74
CA LYS A 3 -35.67 11.48 17.85
C LYS A 3 -34.41 11.86 18.61
N ASP A 4 -33.71 10.86 19.12
CA ASP A 4 -32.38 11.05 19.70
C ASP A 4 -31.40 11.22 18.53
N SER A 5 -31.23 12.48 18.11
CA SER A 5 -30.19 12.90 17.18
C SER A 5 -28.87 12.92 17.93
N GLY A 6 -28.23 11.76 18.03
CA GLY A 6 -26.86 11.65 18.51
C GLY A 6 -25.93 12.36 17.53
N GLU A 7 -25.59 13.61 17.81
CA GLU A 7 -24.39 14.25 17.28
C GLU A 7 -23.19 13.45 17.79
N GLY A 8 -22.78 12.44 17.03
CA GLY A 8 -21.56 11.70 17.32
C GLY A 8 -20.38 12.66 17.31
N GLU A 9 -19.57 12.61 18.37
CA GLU A 9 -18.36 13.42 18.49
C GLU A 9 -17.55 13.41 17.17
N PRO A 10 -17.04 14.57 16.72
CA PRO A 10 -16.33 14.64 15.47
C PRO A 10 -15.09 13.73 15.53
N VAL A 11 -15.08 12.72 14.66
CA VAL A 11 -13.93 11.82 14.53
C VAL A 11 -12.70 12.67 14.21
N PRO A 12 -11.63 12.61 15.03
CA PRO A 12 -10.43 13.37 14.77
C PRO A 12 -9.89 13.03 13.38
N ARG A 13 -9.79 14.03 12.50
CA ARG A 13 -9.19 13.89 11.16
C ARG A 13 -7.66 13.89 11.19
N THR A 14 -7.08 14.10 12.37
CA THR A 14 -5.64 14.09 12.57
C THR A 14 -5.10 12.66 12.48
N MET A 15 -4.21 12.42 11.53
CA MET A 15 -3.47 11.18 11.46
C MET A 15 -2.33 11.21 12.47
N VAL A 16 -2.35 10.29 13.43
CA VAL A 16 -1.20 10.06 14.32
C VAL A 16 -0.19 9.23 13.54
N LEU A 17 1.02 9.75 13.42
CA LEU A 17 2.15 9.09 12.76
C LEU A 17 3.13 8.59 13.83
N ASP A 18 3.79 7.47 13.54
CA ASP A 18 4.81 6.86 14.38
C ASP A 18 6.07 6.58 13.56
N PHE A 19 7.23 6.54 14.23
CA PHE A 19 8.47 6.12 13.63
C PHE A 19 8.74 4.64 13.92
N VAL A 20 9.01 3.88 12.86
CA VAL A 20 9.52 2.51 12.94
C VAL A 20 10.90 2.50 12.29
N GLU A 21 11.94 2.45 13.12
CA GLU A 21 13.34 2.38 12.67
C GLU A 21 13.71 3.47 11.62
N GLY A 22 13.18 4.68 11.82
CA GLY A 22 13.41 5.84 10.95
C GLY A 22 12.38 6.03 9.83
N VAL A 23 11.47 5.07 9.61
CA VAL A 23 10.36 5.20 8.65
C VAL A 23 9.13 5.77 9.34
N LEU A 24 8.59 6.86 8.82
CA LEU A 24 7.35 7.47 9.30
C LEU A 24 6.14 6.71 8.75
N VAL A 25 5.34 6.11 9.63
CA VAL A 25 4.20 5.27 9.26
C VAL A 25 2.92 5.69 9.97
N ALA A 26 1.79 5.43 9.31
CA ALA A 26 0.46 5.53 9.92
C ALA A 26 0.09 4.17 10.56
N PRO A 27 0.02 4.04 11.90
CA PRO A 27 -0.19 2.75 12.57
C PRO A 27 -1.53 2.08 12.24
N LYS A 28 -2.51 2.85 11.76
CA LYS A 28 -3.80 2.31 11.29
C LYS A 28 -3.68 1.52 9.97
N SER A 29 -2.64 1.79 9.19
CA SER A 29 -2.45 1.21 7.86
C SER A 29 -1.25 0.27 7.80
N PHE A 30 -0.21 0.51 8.60
CA PHE A 30 1.03 -0.26 8.58
C PHE A 30 1.34 -0.82 9.97
N ARG A 31 1.42 -2.14 10.07
CA ARG A 31 1.80 -2.83 11.29
C ARG A 31 3.30 -2.71 11.52
N ARG A 32 3.70 -2.39 12.76
CA ARG A 32 5.11 -2.11 13.11
C ARG A 32 6.02 -3.31 12.90
N ASP A 33 5.55 -4.52 13.17
CA ASP A 33 6.31 -5.76 12.96
C ASP A 33 6.53 -6.03 11.47
N VAL A 34 5.48 -5.87 10.66
CA VAL A 34 5.55 -6.02 9.19
C VAL A 34 6.53 -5.02 8.57
N VAL A 35 6.51 -3.75 9.02
CA VAL A 35 7.49 -2.75 8.56
C VAL A 35 8.92 -3.13 8.93
N ARG A 36 9.15 -3.73 10.11
CA ARG A 36 10.49 -4.21 10.49
C ARG A 36 10.95 -5.41 9.66
N ASP A 37 10.03 -6.26 9.24
CA ASP A 37 10.34 -7.40 8.38
C ASP A 37 10.66 -6.92 6.96
N ALA A 38 9.89 -5.95 6.45
CA ALA A 38 10.15 -5.25 5.19
C ALA A 38 11.55 -4.62 5.14
N LEU A 39 12.00 -4.01 6.24
CA LEU A 39 13.35 -3.43 6.33
C LEU A 39 14.47 -4.48 6.29
N LYS A 40 14.17 -5.76 6.56
CA LYS A 40 15.12 -6.89 6.49
C LYS A 40 15.01 -7.66 5.18
N TYR A 41 14.17 -7.20 4.24
CA TYR A 41 13.95 -7.86 2.97
C TYR A 41 15.27 -8.08 2.23
N LYS A 42 15.48 -9.31 1.75
CA LYS A 42 16.66 -9.70 0.98
C LYS A 42 16.30 -9.77 -0.49
N ALA A 43 16.60 -8.69 -1.21
CA ALA A 43 16.35 -8.61 -2.65
C ALA A 43 17.07 -9.73 -3.41
N ARG A 44 16.38 -10.27 -4.40
CA ARG A 44 16.89 -11.21 -5.39
C ARG A 44 17.27 -10.46 -6.66
N PRO A 45 18.17 -11.01 -7.50
CA PRO A 45 18.61 -10.34 -8.72
C PRO A 45 17.49 -10.04 -9.73
N ASP A 46 16.38 -10.77 -9.66
CA ASP A 46 15.21 -10.68 -10.55
C ASP A 46 14.09 -9.79 -9.99
N ASP A 47 14.21 -9.27 -8.76
CA ASP A 47 13.18 -8.43 -8.18
C ASP A 47 13.15 -7.03 -8.80
N ILE A 48 11.95 -6.52 -9.02
CA ILE A 48 11.71 -5.17 -9.55
C ILE A 48 11.03 -4.33 -8.49
N PHE A 49 11.65 -3.22 -8.12
CA PHE A 49 11.08 -2.28 -7.16
C PHE A 49 10.44 -1.08 -7.85
N LEU A 50 9.18 -0.84 -7.52
CA LEU A 50 8.52 0.42 -7.82
C LEU A 50 8.47 1.26 -6.54
N ALA A 51 9.41 2.19 -6.41
CA ALA A 51 9.52 3.08 -5.25
C ALA A 51 9.08 4.50 -5.64
N THR A 52 8.08 5.03 -4.93
CA THR A 52 7.56 6.38 -5.16
C THR A 52 7.26 7.06 -3.83
N TYR A 53 7.41 8.37 -3.74
CA TYR A 53 6.85 9.11 -2.62
C TYR A 53 5.31 9.00 -2.65
N PRO A 54 4.61 8.96 -1.50
CA PRO A 54 3.17 8.81 -1.49
C PRO A 54 2.46 9.81 -2.41
N LYS A 55 1.52 9.29 -3.22
CA LYS A 55 0.69 10.03 -4.18
C LYS A 55 1.39 10.55 -5.44
N THR A 56 2.63 10.17 -5.72
CA THR A 56 3.32 10.57 -6.98
C THR A 56 3.15 9.56 -8.13
N GLY A 57 2.05 8.81 -8.16
CA GLY A 57 1.70 7.97 -9.32
C GLY A 57 1.96 6.46 -9.23
N CYS A 58 2.23 5.90 -8.04
CA CYS A 58 2.48 4.46 -7.85
C CYS A 58 1.49 3.55 -8.61
N THR A 59 0.18 3.74 -8.42
CA THR A 59 -0.85 2.92 -9.08
C THR A 59 -0.78 3.00 -10.60
N TRP A 60 -0.54 4.18 -11.16
CA TRP A 60 -0.44 4.33 -12.62
C TRP A 60 0.76 3.54 -13.15
N THR A 61 1.91 3.65 -12.50
CA THR A 61 3.12 2.91 -12.89
C THR A 61 2.97 1.40 -12.70
N GLN A 62 2.26 0.93 -11.65
CA GLN A 62 1.96 -0.50 -11.46
C GLN A 62 1.22 -1.09 -12.66
N TYR A 63 0.17 -0.40 -13.13
CA TYR A 63 -0.59 -0.85 -14.30
C TYR A 63 0.24 -0.77 -15.58
N THR A 64 1.04 0.29 -15.78
CA THR A 64 1.94 0.39 -16.94
C THR A 64 2.93 -0.79 -16.99
N LEU A 65 3.55 -1.12 -15.86
CA LEU A 65 4.47 -2.27 -15.76
C LEU A 65 3.73 -3.59 -16.00
N TRP A 66 2.53 -3.76 -15.42
CA TRP A 66 1.74 -4.96 -15.64
C TRP A 66 1.41 -5.16 -17.12
N PHE A 67 0.99 -4.10 -17.84
CA PHE A 67 0.77 -4.20 -19.28
C PHE A 67 2.06 -4.51 -20.05
N LEU A 68 3.18 -3.89 -19.68
CA LEU A 68 4.47 -4.13 -20.33
C LEU A 68 4.92 -5.60 -20.22
N PHE A 69 4.73 -6.23 -19.05
CA PHE A 69 5.09 -7.63 -18.83
C PHE A 69 4.09 -8.64 -19.41
N ASN A 70 2.94 -8.19 -19.90
CA ASN A 70 1.88 -9.06 -20.41
C ASN A 70 1.40 -8.61 -21.81
N LEU A 71 2.23 -7.89 -22.58
CA LEU A 71 1.86 -7.35 -23.90
C LEU A 71 1.40 -8.43 -24.90
N ASP A 72 1.97 -9.62 -24.78
CA ASP A 72 1.68 -10.78 -25.62
C ASP A 72 0.47 -11.58 -25.12
N LYS A 73 -0.04 -11.26 -23.93
CA LYS A 73 -1.16 -11.96 -23.31
C LYS A 73 -2.42 -11.13 -23.45
N LEU A 74 -3.48 -11.74 -23.97
CA LEU A 74 -4.82 -11.15 -24.05
C LEU A 74 -5.56 -11.26 -22.70
N GLU A 75 -4.85 -11.03 -21.60
CA GLU A 75 -5.42 -11.11 -20.25
C GLU A 75 -6.23 -9.84 -19.93
N PRO A 76 -7.39 -9.98 -19.26
CA PRO A 76 -8.14 -8.82 -18.79
C PRO A 76 -7.30 -8.05 -17.75
N MET A 77 -7.44 -6.72 -17.75
CA MET A 77 -6.77 -5.86 -16.79
C MET A 77 -7.12 -6.31 -15.35
N PRO A 78 -6.12 -6.48 -14.48
CA PRO A 78 -6.35 -6.94 -13.11
C PRO A 78 -7.07 -5.87 -12.29
N THR A 79 -7.83 -6.32 -11.31
CA THR A 79 -8.41 -5.45 -10.29
C THR A 79 -7.31 -4.78 -9.45
N PHE A 80 -7.64 -3.67 -8.80
CA PHE A 80 -6.70 -2.98 -7.92
C PHE A 80 -6.21 -3.89 -6.77
N THR A 81 -7.11 -4.71 -6.23
CA THR A 81 -6.76 -5.70 -5.20
C THR A 81 -5.74 -6.70 -5.72
N GLU A 82 -5.91 -7.25 -6.93
CA GLU A 82 -4.94 -8.17 -7.53
C GLU A 82 -3.59 -7.51 -7.79
N ILE A 83 -3.57 -6.26 -8.28
CA ILE A 83 -2.33 -5.50 -8.40
C ILE A 83 -1.60 -5.42 -7.05
N MET A 84 -2.29 -4.99 -6.00
CA MET A 84 -1.66 -4.77 -4.68
C MET A 84 -1.32 -6.05 -3.91
N THR A 85 -1.88 -7.20 -4.26
CA THR A 85 -1.71 -8.44 -3.46
C THR A 85 -0.99 -9.54 -4.20
N LYS A 86 -1.07 -9.58 -5.54
CA LYS A 86 -0.52 -10.65 -6.37
C LYS A 86 0.63 -10.17 -7.25
N TYR A 87 0.47 -9.04 -7.92
CA TYR A 87 1.42 -8.62 -8.96
C TYR A 87 2.50 -7.64 -8.49
N ALA A 88 2.13 -6.69 -7.63
CA ALA A 88 3.02 -5.65 -7.11
C ALA A 88 2.69 -5.40 -5.62
N PRO A 89 2.96 -6.37 -4.73
CA PRO A 89 2.67 -6.24 -3.32
C PRO A 89 3.46 -5.11 -2.67
N PHE A 90 2.84 -4.38 -1.75
CA PHE A 90 3.49 -3.29 -1.03
C PHE A 90 4.33 -3.88 0.08
N LEU A 91 5.66 -3.70 -0.02
CA LEU A 91 6.62 -4.33 0.88
C LEU A 91 6.30 -4.01 2.35
N GLU A 92 5.96 -2.76 2.65
CA GLU A 92 5.59 -2.27 3.97
C GLU A 92 4.26 -2.83 4.52
N MET A 93 3.48 -3.53 3.69
CA MET A 93 2.24 -4.21 4.08
C MET A 93 2.36 -5.73 4.17
N VAL A 94 3.35 -6.32 3.50
CA VAL A 94 3.52 -7.78 3.44
C VAL A 94 4.71 -8.31 4.23
N GLY A 95 5.75 -7.49 4.45
CA GLY A 95 6.98 -7.88 5.15
C GLY A 95 8.01 -8.54 4.23
#